data_AF-A0A0G1RUL5-F1
#
_entry.id   AF-A0A0G1RUL5-F1
#
_cell.length_a   1.000
_cell.length_b   1.000
_cell.length_c   1.000
_cell.angle_alpha   90.00
_cell.angle_beta   90.00
_cell.angle_gamma   90.00
#
_symmetry.space_group_name_H-M   'P 1'
#
loop_
_entity.id
_entity.type
_entity.pdbx_description
1 polymer ?
#
loop_
_entity_poly.entity_id
_entity_poly.type
_entity_poly.pdbx_seq_one_letter_code
_entity_poly.pdbx_strand_id
1 'polypeptide(L)'
;MPNKIKILLLLIILSGLYYFNQLSKRNDKAVSLVKDIPEVQEWLNLFTGPDGTSASTDGRPIIEVDGVDGNIYTVHAYEWVSDHTATFNWYYVDLETGEVKDFFDK
;
A
#
# COMPACT_ATOMS: atom_id res chain seq x y z
N MET A 1 -6.62 -19.85 -40.38
CA MET A 1 -7.21 -19.71 -39.04
C MET A 1 -6.24 -19.42 -37.85
N PRO A 2 -4.89 -19.49 -37.93
CA PRO A 2 -4.03 -19.32 -36.75
C PRO A 2 -3.90 -17.88 -36.22
N ASN A 3 -4.14 -16.86 -37.06
CA ASN A 3 -3.95 -15.46 -36.67
C ASN A 3 -5.01 -14.95 -35.69
N LYS A 4 -6.24 -15.48 -35.72
CA LYS A 4 -7.31 -15.05 -34.81
C LYS A 4 -7.03 -15.45 -33.36
N ILE A 5 -6.46 -16.63 -33.14
CA ILE A 5 -6.09 -17.12 -31.80
C ILE A 5 -4.90 -16.32 -31.23
N LYS A 6 -3.90 -16.00 -32.06
CA LYS A 6 -2.77 -15.15 -31.66
C LYS A 6 -3.20 -13.73 -31.27
N ILE A 7 -4.12 -13.13 -32.03
CA ILE A 7 -4.68 -11.82 -31.71
C ILE A 7 -5.47 -11.86 -30.39
N LEU A 8 -6.29 -12.90 -30.18
CA LEU A 8 -7.04 -13.04 -28.94
C LEU A 8 -6.14 -13.19 -27.70
N LEU A 9 -5.07 -14.01 -27.80
CA LEU A 9 -4.09 -14.17 -26.71
C LEU A 9 -3.37 -12.86 -26.39
N LEU A 10 -3.00 -12.09 -27.42
CA LEU A 10 -2.37 -10.78 -27.22
C LEU A 10 -3.29 -9.80 -26.48
N LEU A 11 -4.59 -9.79 -26.79
CA LEU A 11 -5.56 -8.94 -26.11
C LEU A 11 -5.76 -9.33 -24.64
N ILE A 12 -5.72 -10.61 -24.31
CA ILE A 12 -5.79 -11.09 -22.92
C ILE A 12 -4.56 -10.62 -22.13
N ILE A 13 -3.37 -10.73 -22.71
CA ILE A 13 -2.13 -10.27 -22.06
C ILE A 13 -2.16 -8.75 -21.85
N LEU A 14 -2.55 -7.98 -22.87
CA LEU A 14 -2.61 -6.53 -22.77
C LEU A 14 -3.65 -6.05 -21.76
N SER A 15 -4.83 -6.67 -21.73
CA SER A 15 -5.87 -6.34 -20.75
C SER A 15 -5.45 -6.71 -19.32
N GLY A 16 -4.80 -7.86 -19.13
CA GLY A 16 -4.22 -8.25 -17.84
C GLY A 16 -3.16 -7.26 -17.36
N LEU A 17 -2.24 -6.85 -18.25
CA LEU A 17 -1.20 -5.87 -17.91
C LEU A 17 -1.79 -4.49 -17.58
N TYR A 18 -2.81 -4.06 -18.32
CA TYR A 18 -3.53 -2.82 -18.05
C TYR A 18 -4.20 -2.86 -16.67
N TYR A 19 -4.92 -3.94 -16.37
CA TYR A 19 -5.59 -4.11 -15.08
C TYR A 19 -4.58 -4.09 -13.92
N PHE A 20 -3.47 -4.82 -14.05
CA PHE A 20 -2.41 -4.84 -13.04
C PHE A 20 -1.81 -3.44 -12.79
N ASN A 21 -1.54 -2.69 -13.86
CA ASN A 21 -1.02 -1.33 -13.74
C ASN A 21 -2.01 -0.40 -13.01
N GLN A 22 -3.30 -0.52 -13.33
CA GLN A 22 -4.34 0.27 -12.66
C GLN A 22 -4.46 -0.09 -11.19
N LEU A 23 -4.38 -1.38 -10.83
CA LEU A 23 -4.38 -1.81 -9.43
C LEU A 23 -3.17 -1.26 -8.67
N SER A 24 -1.97 -1.37 -9.25
CA SER A 24 -0.73 -0.81 -8.65
C SER A 24 -0.87 0.68 -8.36
N LYS A 25 -1.35 1.47 -9.34
CA LYS A 25 -1.56 2.92 -9.15
C LYS A 25 -2.54 3.26 -8.03
N ARG A 26 -3.58 2.45 -7.86
CA ARG A 26 -4.56 2.66 -6.79
C ARG A 26 -3.96 2.33 -5.42
N ASN A 27 -3.18 1.25 -5.33
CA ASN A 27 -2.44 0.92 -4.12
C ASN A 27 -1.45 2.03 -3.75
N ASP A 28 -0.68 2.53 -4.73
CA ASP A 28 0.27 3.62 -4.52
C ASP A 28 -0.44 4.90 -4.01
N LYS A 29 -1.61 5.22 -4.57
CA LYS A 29 -2.44 6.34 -4.10
C LYS A 29 -2.94 6.15 -2.67
N ALA A 30 -3.37 4.95 -2.30
CA ALA A 30 -3.84 4.67 -0.94
C ALA A 30 -2.70 4.83 0.08
N VAL A 31 -1.53 4.24 -0.22
CA VAL A 31 -0.33 4.35 0.60
C VAL A 31 0.16 5.80 0.70
N SER A 32 0.11 6.58 -0.38
CA SER A 32 0.52 7.99 -0.34
C SER A 32 -0.37 8.82 0.58
N LEU A 33 -1.69 8.62 0.52
CA LEU A 33 -2.63 9.33 1.40
C LEU A 33 -2.36 9.04 2.89
N VAL A 34 -2.01 7.80 3.24
CA VAL A 34 -1.62 7.45 4.61
C VAL A 34 -0.28 8.07 5.00
N LYS A 35 0.70 8.09 4.10
CA LYS A 35 2.01 8.73 4.32
C LYS A 35 1.92 10.25 4.53
N ASP A 36 0.84 10.88 4.08
CA ASP A 36 0.60 12.31 4.25
C ASP A 36 -0.04 12.67 5.61
N ILE A 37 -0.42 11.67 6.43
CA ILE A 37 -0.96 11.89 7.78
C ILE A 37 0.17 12.36 8.72
N PRO A 38 0.00 13.44 9.50
CA PRO A 38 1.04 13.97 10.39
C PRO A 38 1.63 12.93 11.35
N GLU A 39 0.78 12.12 11.99
CA GLU A 39 1.22 11.09 12.93
C GLU A 39 2.06 9.99 12.25
N VAL A 40 1.68 9.61 11.03
CA VAL A 40 2.45 8.65 10.21
C VAL A 40 3.80 9.25 9.82
N GLN A 41 3.85 10.53 9.48
CA GLN A 41 5.11 11.22 9.19
C GLN A 41 6.03 11.28 10.42
N GLU A 42 5.47 11.57 11.59
CA GLU A 42 6.22 11.54 12.85
C GLU A 42 6.77 10.15 13.16
N TRP A 43 5.96 9.11 12.98
CA TRP A 43 6.42 7.73 13.13
C TRP A 43 7.51 7.36 12.12
N LEU A 44 7.34 7.71 10.84
CA LEU A 44 8.34 7.46 9.78
C LEU A 44 9.68 8.17 10.06
N ASN A 45 9.66 9.32 10.76
CA ASN A 45 10.88 10.04 11.14
C ASN A 45 11.70 9.33 12.22
N LEU A 46 11.20 8.25 12.83
CA LEU A 46 11.97 7.42 13.78
C LEU A 46 12.97 6.49 13.04
N PHE A 47 12.79 6.27 11.74
CA PHE A 47 13.56 5.32 10.92
C PHE A 47 14.72 6.02 10.20
N THR A 48 15.65 6.56 10.99
CA THR A 48 16.78 7.42 10.53
C THR A 48 18.09 6.67 10.29
N GLY A 49 18.08 5.35 10.39
CA GLY A 49 19.23 4.50 10.06
C GLY A 49 19.72 4.72 8.63
N PRO A 50 20.99 4.42 8.33
CA PRO A 50 21.59 4.66 7.00
C PRO A 50 20.87 3.95 5.85
N ASP A 51 20.10 2.91 6.16
CA ASP A 51 19.29 2.10 5.26
C ASP A 51 17.78 2.26 5.53
N GLY A 52 17.38 3.27 6.30
CA GLY A 52 15.98 3.53 6.66
C GLY A 52 15.44 2.61 7.74
N THR A 53 16.29 2.04 8.60
CA THR A 53 15.86 1.32 9.80
C THR A 53 15.70 2.24 11.01
N SER A 54 14.98 1.76 12.01
CA SER A 54 14.89 2.41 13.31
C SER A 54 16.20 2.22 14.09
N ALA A 55 16.72 3.30 14.68
CA ALA A 55 17.95 3.26 15.47
C ALA A 55 17.82 2.47 16.78
N SER A 56 16.59 2.22 17.26
CA SER A 56 16.33 1.52 18.53
C SER A 56 16.09 0.02 18.35
N THR A 57 15.58 -0.40 17.19
CA THR A 57 15.05 -1.75 16.95
C THR A 57 15.67 -2.43 15.73
N ASP A 58 16.39 -1.69 14.88
CA ASP A 58 16.89 -2.12 13.56
C ASP A 58 15.75 -2.57 12.60
N GLY A 59 14.49 -2.29 12.95
CA GLY A 59 13.33 -2.62 12.15
C GLY A 59 13.08 -1.61 11.03
N ARG A 60 12.27 -1.99 10.04
CA ARG A 60 11.92 -1.17 8.86
C ARG A 60 10.46 -0.76 8.89
N PRO A 61 10.12 0.47 8.52
CA PRO A 61 8.74 0.87 8.38
C PRO A 61 8.17 0.31 7.07
N ILE A 62 7.02 -0.34 7.14
CA ILE A 62 6.23 -0.80 5.99
C ILE A 62 4.87 -0.12 6.04
N ILE A 63 4.41 0.36 4.89
CA ILE A 63 3.04 0.87 4.70
C ILE A 63 2.52 0.24 3.41
N GLU A 64 1.54 -0.64 3.52
CA GLU A 64 1.02 -1.41 2.39
C GLU A 64 -0.50 -1.60 2.45
N VAL A 65 -1.09 -1.95 1.30
CA VAL A 65 -2.53 -2.27 1.23
C VAL A 65 -2.74 -3.70 1.67
N ASP A 66 -3.47 -3.88 2.76
CA ASP A 66 -3.82 -5.18 3.35
C ASP A 66 -5.20 -5.69 2.88
N GLY A 67 -6.08 -4.78 2.46
CA GLY A 67 -7.42 -5.12 1.97
C GLY A 67 -8.02 -4.12 1.00
N VAL A 68 -8.89 -4.58 0.11
CA VAL A 68 -9.62 -3.74 -0.85
C VAL A 68 -11.09 -4.17 -0.92
N ASP A 69 -11.99 -3.24 -0.64
CA ASP A 69 -13.45 -3.36 -0.86
C ASP A 69 -13.94 -2.16 -1.69
N GLY A 70 -14.05 -2.37 -3.01
CA GLY A 70 -14.44 -1.33 -3.95
C GLY A 70 -13.47 -0.15 -3.99
N ASN A 71 -13.87 0.98 -3.41
CA ASN A 71 -13.06 2.20 -3.28
C ASN A 71 -12.42 2.36 -1.89
N ILE A 72 -12.74 1.47 -0.94
CA ILE A 72 -12.20 1.48 0.41
C ILE A 72 -10.99 0.55 0.48
N TYR A 73 -9.85 1.10 0.88
CA TYR A 73 -8.57 0.43 0.96
C TYR A 73 -8.17 0.37 2.43
N THR A 74 -7.95 -0.82 2.96
CA THR A 74 -7.32 -1.02 4.26
C THR A 74 -5.81 -0.96 4.07
N VAL A 75 -5.16 0.02 4.68
CA VAL A 75 -3.71 0.21 4.63
C VAL A 75 -3.13 -0.07 6.01
N HIS A 76 -2.13 -0.94 6.07
CA HIS A 76 -1.44 -1.32 7.31
C HIS A 76 -0.10 -0.60 7.38
N ALA A 77 0.11 0.17 8.44
CA ALA A 77 1.39 0.74 8.80
C ALA A 77 2.00 -0.07 9.95
N TYR A 78 3.18 -0.65 9.73
CA TYR A 78 3.85 -1.47 10.74
C TYR A 78 5.35 -1.42 10.60
N GLU A 79 6.03 -1.75 11.69
CA GLU A 79 7.45 -2.01 11.70
C GLU A 79 7.71 -3.50 11.50
N TRP A 80 8.54 -3.85 10.52
CA TRP A 80 9.08 -5.20 10.39
C TRP A 80 10.39 -5.30 11.18
N VAL A 81 10.37 -6.08 12.25
CA VAL A 81 11.53 -6.45 13.07
C VAL A 81 11.88 -7.91 12.71
N SER A 82 13.15 -8.28 12.84
CA SER A 82 13.69 -9.54 12.28
C SER A 82 12.86 -10.82 12.50
N ASP A 83 12.11 -10.92 13.60
CA ASP A 83 11.31 -12.08 14.01
C ASP A 83 9.81 -11.80 14.18
N HIS A 84 9.36 -10.54 14.09
CA HIS A 84 7.95 -10.17 14.24
C HIS A 84 7.61 -8.83 13.58
N THR A 85 6.32 -8.56 13.42
CA THR A 85 5.81 -7.25 13.01
C THR A 85 5.21 -6.53 14.21
N ALA A 86 5.53 -5.25 14.38
CA ALA A 86 4.90 -4.37 15.35
C ALA A 86 3.97 -3.41 14.60
N THR A 87 2.66 -3.61 14.73
CA THR A 87 1.67 -2.70 14.13
C THR A 87 1.81 -1.32 14.75
N PHE A 88 1.95 -0.32 13.89
CA PHE A 88 1.73 1.07 14.26
C PHE A 88 0.23 1.38 14.20
N ASN A 89 -0.40 1.21 13.02
CA ASN A 89 -1.84 1.41 12.86
C ASN A 89 -2.41 0.75 11.59
N TRP A 90 -3.74 0.65 11.48
CA TRP A 90 -4.46 0.42 10.23
C TRP A 90 -5.29 1.66 9.87
N TYR A 91 -5.44 1.91 8.57
CA TYR A 91 -6.22 3.01 8.04
C TYR A 91 -7.22 2.53 7.00
N TYR A 92 -8.43 3.07 7.02
CA TYR A 92 -9.37 2.99 5.91
C TYR A 92 -9.22 4.22 5.02
N VAL A 93 -8.85 4.00 3.76
CA VAL A 93 -8.71 5.04 2.75
C VAL A 93 -9.83 4.89 1.74
N ASP A 94 -10.66 5.92 1.60
CA ASP A 94 -11.59 6.03 0.49
C ASP A 94 -10.91 6.73 -0.69
N LEU A 95 -10.61 5.99 -1.76
CA LEU A 95 -9.94 6.55 -2.93
C LEU A 95 -10.83 7.46 -3.78
N GLU A 96 -12.14 7.43 -3.59
CA GLU A 96 -13.11 8.31 -4.25
C GLU A 96 -13.06 9.71 -3.64
N THR A 97 -13.13 9.80 -2.32
CA THR A 97 -13.14 11.07 -1.59
C THR A 97 -11.74 11.56 -1.18
N GLY A 98 -10.78 10.64 -1.06
CA GLY A 98 -9.46 10.90 -0.47
C GLY A 98 -9.48 10.93 1.06
N GLU A 99 -10.62 10.60 1.70
CA GLU A 99 -10.73 10.55 3.16
C GLU A 99 -9.91 9.38 3.72
N VAL A 100 -9.20 9.62 4.82
CA VAL A 100 -8.49 8.59 5.58
C VAL A 100 -9.01 8.56 7.01
N LYS A 101 -9.39 7.37 7.48
CA LYS A 101 -9.84 7.13 8.85
C LYS A 101 -8.93 6.13 9.53
N ASP A 102 -8.59 6.42 10.77
CA ASP A 102 -7.97 5.43 11.65
C ASP A 102 -8.95 4.27 11.87
N PHE A 103 -8.44 3.05 11.88
CA PHE A 103 -9.21 1.84 12.18
C PHE A 103 -9.66 1.78 13.64
N PHE A 104 -8.84 2.29 14.57
CA PHE A 104 -9.07 2.23 16.01
C PHE A 104 -9.77 3.46 16.59
N ASP A 105 -9.91 4.54 15.82
CA ASP A 105 -10.74 5.67 16.24
C ASP A 105 -12.22 5.28 16.22
N LYS A 106 -12.87 5.49 17.37
CA LYS A 106 -14.33 5.42 17.54
C LYS A 106 -14.99 6.75 17.21
#